data_AF-A0A4Y2QMU2-F1
#
_entry.id   AF-A0A4Y2QMU2-F1
#
_cell.length_a   1.000
_cell.length_b   1.000
_cell.length_c   1.000
_cell.angle_alpha   90.00
_cell.angle_beta   90.00
_cell.angle_gamma   90.00
#
_symmetry.space_group_name_H-M   'P 1'
#
loop_
_entity.id
_entity.type
_entity.pdbx_description
1 polymer ?
#
loop_
_entity_poly.entity_id
_entity_poly.type
_entity_poly.pdbx_seq_one_letter_code
_entity_poly.pdbx_strand_id
1 'polypeptide(L)'
;ILEEPNYGNDTDSLQKTKQVYKSCIDVDHESSAQHLLEVLSSMGIGEWPLLIPDWRECRLDLEWRMAKLNAIGMSSLIRLQTFFKQDAEYRLEAVMRIARPLVFVNDCSDESANSSVILEKVVEHRKALITVLELLDVNITDAVEADIDDLFIFDHDFCNATQVRNRYLILV
;
A
#
# COMPACT_ATOMS: atom_id res chain seq x y z
N ILE A 1 6.64 31.19 -1.44
CA ILE A 1 7.89 30.41 -1.24
C ILE A 1 8.00 29.24 -2.21
N LEU A 2 7.14 28.22 -2.17
CA LEU A 2 7.28 27.04 -3.05
C LEU A 2 6.82 27.28 -4.50
N GLU A 3 5.83 28.16 -4.68
CA GLU A 3 5.34 28.63 -5.99
C GLU A 3 6.31 29.60 -6.69
N GLU A 4 7.23 30.19 -5.93
CA GLU A 4 8.16 31.16 -6.48
C GLU A 4 9.20 30.48 -7.38
N PRO A 5 9.72 31.17 -8.40
CA PRO A 5 10.80 30.64 -9.23
C PRO A 5 12.02 30.26 -8.40
N ASN A 6 12.87 29.41 -8.97
CA ASN A 6 14.15 29.09 -8.34
C ASN A 6 15.03 30.34 -8.42
N TYR A 7 15.51 30.82 -7.27
CA TYR A 7 16.47 31.91 -7.21
C TYR A 7 17.89 31.32 -7.21
N GLY A 8 18.86 32.06 -7.76
CA GLY A 8 20.25 31.59 -7.86
C GLY A 8 20.95 31.34 -6.52
N ASN A 9 20.35 31.78 -5.41
CA ASN A 9 20.82 31.55 -4.04
C ASN A 9 20.03 30.47 -3.29
N ASP A 10 19.04 29.82 -3.93
CA ASP A 10 18.31 28.73 -3.31
C ASP A 10 19.26 27.56 -3.05
N THR A 11 19.17 26.96 -1.86
CA THR A 11 19.88 25.72 -1.56
C THR A 11 19.34 24.57 -2.42
N ASP A 12 20.18 23.57 -2.71
CA ASP A 12 19.77 22.37 -3.46
C ASP A 12 18.51 21.72 -2.87
N SER A 13 18.40 21.67 -1.54
CA SER A 13 17.23 21.14 -0.83
C SER A 13 15.95 21.94 -1.12
N LEU A 14 16.05 23.27 -1.18
CA LEU A 14 14.93 24.14 -1.49
C LEU A 14 14.53 24.00 -2.97
N GLN A 15 15.50 23.90 -3.88
CA GLN A 15 15.25 23.67 -5.30
C GLN A 15 14.52 22.34 -5.55
N LYS A 16 14.96 21.25 -4.90
CA LYS A 16 14.27 19.94 -5.00
C LYS A 16 12.86 19.99 -4.44
N THR A 17 12.66 20.65 -3.29
CA THR A 17 11.32 20.82 -2.70
C THR A 17 10.39 21.60 -3.64
N LYS A 18 10.88 22.69 -4.25
CA LYS A 18 10.14 23.46 -5.26
C LYS A 18 9.80 22.62 -6.49
N GLN A 19 10.71 21.75 -6.94
CA GLN A 19 10.47 20.86 -8.08
C GLN A 19 9.37 19.84 -7.78
N VAL A 20 9.41 19.17 -6.63
CA VAL A 20 8.35 18.23 -6.20
C VAL A 20 7.00 18.94 -6.10
N TYR A 21 6.98 20.13 -5.48
CA TYR A 21 5.78 20.93 -5.36
C TYR A 21 5.17 21.24 -6.75
N LYS A 22 6.00 21.68 -7.71
CA LYS A 22 5.56 21.96 -9.07
C LYS A 22 4.99 20.72 -9.77
N SER A 23 5.64 19.57 -9.65
CA SER A 23 5.10 18.32 -10.22
C SER A 23 3.78 17.87 -9.57
N CYS A 24 3.53 18.22 -8.30
CA CYS A 24 2.29 17.84 -7.62
C CYS A 24 1.09 18.74 -7.98
N ILE A 25 1.32 20.00 -8.31
CA ILE A 25 0.25 20.96 -8.67
C ILE A 25 -0.02 21.00 -10.18
N ASP A 26 0.85 20.38 -10.97
CA ASP A 26 0.71 20.26 -12.41
C ASP A 26 -0.30 19.16 -12.76
N VAL A 27 -1.59 19.52 -12.70
CA VAL A 27 -2.72 18.61 -12.98
C VAL A 27 -2.91 18.38 -14.49
N ASP A 28 -2.27 19.19 -15.34
CA ASP A 28 -2.36 19.09 -16.79
C ASP A 28 -1.43 18.02 -17.38
N HIS A 29 -0.54 17.44 -16.57
CA HIS A 29 0.20 16.25 -16.97
C HIS A 29 -0.72 15.03 -17.00
N GLU A 30 -1.16 14.63 -18.20
CA GLU A 30 -1.88 13.37 -18.43
C GLU A 30 -0.97 12.16 -18.13
N SER A 31 -0.87 11.77 -16.86
CA SER A 31 -0.45 10.43 -16.50
C SER A 31 -1.70 9.56 -16.35
N SER A 32 -1.90 8.62 -17.27
CA SER A 32 -3.01 7.67 -17.21
C SER A 32 -2.78 6.60 -16.14
N ALA A 33 -3.85 5.97 -15.68
CA ALA A 33 -3.77 4.80 -14.80
C ALA A 33 -2.95 3.66 -15.44
N GLN A 34 -2.90 3.62 -16.78
CA GLN A 34 -2.06 2.71 -17.55
C GLN A 34 -0.57 2.93 -17.31
N HIS A 35 -0.12 4.19 -17.23
CA HIS A 35 1.28 4.49 -16.93
C HIS A 35 1.69 3.99 -15.55
N LEU A 36 0.80 4.08 -14.56
CA LEU A 36 1.02 3.49 -13.24
C LEU A 36 1.18 1.96 -13.35
N LEU A 37 0.33 1.28 -14.11
CA LEU A 37 0.46 -0.18 -14.32
C LEU A 37 1.79 -0.55 -14.99
N GLU A 38 2.23 0.23 -15.98
CA GLU A 38 3.52 0.01 -16.64
C GLU A 38 4.68 0.14 -15.67
N VAL A 39 4.67 1.19 -14.83
CA VAL A 39 5.67 1.39 -13.78
C VAL A 39 5.66 0.22 -12.80
N LEU A 40 4.49 -0.15 -12.26
CA LEU A 40 4.37 -1.28 -11.32
C LEU A 40 4.81 -2.61 -11.96
N SER A 41 4.49 -2.82 -13.23
CA SER A 41 4.89 -4.02 -13.98
C SER A 41 6.39 -4.07 -14.20
N SER A 42 7.04 -2.95 -14.53
CA SER A 42 8.51 -2.84 -14.63
C SER A 42 9.22 -3.17 -13.32
N MET A 43 8.56 -2.93 -12.19
CA MET A 43 9.03 -3.30 -10.86
C MET A 43 8.71 -4.77 -10.51
N GLY A 44 7.90 -5.45 -11.32
CA GLY A 44 7.43 -6.82 -11.12
C GLY A 44 6.39 -6.94 -10.00
N ILE A 45 5.55 -5.92 -9.84
CA ILE A 45 4.39 -5.88 -8.93
C ILE A 45 3.09 -5.43 -9.64
N GLY A 46 3.10 -5.19 -10.95
CA GLY A 46 1.95 -4.65 -11.69
C GLY A 46 0.96 -5.68 -12.21
N GLU A 47 1.31 -6.97 -12.14
CA GLU A 47 0.44 -8.05 -12.57
C GLU A 47 -0.35 -8.61 -11.38
N TRP A 48 -1.67 -8.62 -11.46
CA TRP A 48 -2.54 -9.17 -10.42
C TRP A 48 -3.67 -9.99 -11.05
N PRO A 49 -4.17 -11.04 -10.37
CA PRO A 49 -5.28 -11.84 -10.88
C PRO A 49 -6.51 -11.01 -11.26
N LEU A 50 -6.84 -9.97 -10.47
CA LEU A 50 -7.95 -9.06 -10.74
C LEU A 50 -7.77 -8.18 -11.99
N LEU A 51 -6.54 -8.02 -12.48
CA LEU A 51 -6.22 -7.16 -13.62
C LEU A 51 -6.10 -7.95 -14.94
N ILE A 52 -5.90 -9.26 -14.88
CA ILE A 52 -5.59 -10.08 -16.05
C ILE A 52 -6.65 -11.19 -16.16
N PRO A 53 -7.53 -11.10 -17.17
CA PRO A 53 -8.49 -12.16 -17.45
C PRO A 53 -7.79 -13.51 -17.64
N ASP A 54 -8.43 -14.58 -17.16
CA ASP A 54 -7.90 -15.95 -17.24
C ASP A 54 -6.51 -16.11 -16.60
N TRP A 55 -6.22 -15.45 -15.48
CA TRP A 55 -4.96 -15.64 -14.76
C TRP A 55 -4.65 -17.14 -14.52
N ARG A 56 -3.61 -17.67 -15.18
CA ARG A 56 -3.22 -19.10 -15.08
C ARG A 56 -1.90 -19.32 -14.36
N GLU A 57 -1.26 -18.26 -13.89
CA GLU A 57 0.00 -18.39 -13.19
C GLU A 57 -0.21 -19.00 -11.81
N CYS A 58 0.19 -20.27 -11.66
CA CYS A 58 0.21 -20.96 -10.38
C CYS A 58 1.36 -20.50 -9.46
N ARG A 59 2.31 -19.73 -9.99
CA ARG A 59 3.47 -19.22 -9.27
C ARG A 59 3.35 -17.71 -9.13
N LEU A 60 2.63 -17.28 -8.09
CA LEU A 60 2.52 -15.86 -7.76
C LEU A 60 3.86 -15.26 -7.28
N ASP A 61 4.85 -16.09 -6.90
CA ASP A 61 6.11 -15.67 -6.24
C ASP A 61 5.83 -14.57 -5.20
N LEU A 62 4.81 -14.84 -4.36
CA LEU A 62 4.17 -13.88 -3.48
C LEU A 62 5.18 -13.24 -2.53
N GLU A 63 6.16 -14.00 -2.05
CA GLU A 63 7.23 -13.49 -1.19
C GLU A 63 8.05 -12.39 -1.86
N TRP A 64 8.37 -12.55 -3.15
CA TRP A 64 9.12 -11.56 -3.90
C TRP A 64 8.29 -10.31 -4.21
N ARG A 65 7.01 -10.49 -4.56
CA ARG A 65 6.08 -9.36 -4.77
C ARG A 65 5.88 -8.57 -3.47
N MET A 66 5.72 -9.25 -2.34
CA MET A 66 5.64 -8.61 -1.01
C MET A 66 6.93 -7.88 -0.63
N ALA A 67 8.11 -8.44 -0.93
CA ALA A 67 9.38 -7.78 -0.66
C ALA A 67 9.55 -6.50 -1.50
N LYS A 68 9.16 -6.53 -2.77
CA LYS A 68 9.19 -5.37 -3.67
C LYS A 68 8.21 -4.27 -3.24
N LEU A 69 7.00 -4.64 -2.81
CA LEU A 69 6.03 -3.71 -2.21
C LEU A 69 6.62 -3.04 -0.96
N ASN A 70 7.21 -3.81 -0.05
CA ASN A 70 7.86 -3.26 1.14
C ASN A 70 9.03 -2.32 0.78
N ALA A 71 9.79 -2.61 -0.29
CA ALA A 71 10.91 -1.77 -0.73
C ALA A 71 10.48 -0.37 -1.23
N ILE A 72 9.25 -0.22 -1.72
CA ILE A 72 8.67 1.07 -2.10
C ILE A 72 7.81 1.71 -0.99
N GLY A 73 7.85 1.15 0.22
CA GLY A 73 7.09 1.65 1.36
C GLY A 73 5.61 1.26 1.37
N MET A 74 5.18 0.36 0.47
CA MET A 74 3.83 -0.21 0.52
C MET A 74 3.81 -1.41 1.48
N SER A 75 2.89 -1.38 2.44
CA SER A 75 2.70 -2.50 3.36
C SER A 75 1.92 -3.62 2.68
N SER A 76 2.32 -4.87 2.94
CA SER A 76 1.60 -6.08 2.52
C SER A 76 1.23 -6.92 3.75
N LEU A 77 0.96 -8.22 3.57
CA LEU A 77 0.68 -9.17 4.66
C LEU A 77 1.76 -9.15 5.76
N ILE A 78 3.00 -8.88 5.38
CA ILE A 78 4.13 -8.72 6.30
C ILE A 78 4.60 -7.27 6.20
N ARG A 79 4.31 -6.48 7.24
CA ARG A 79 4.80 -5.11 7.36
C ARG A 79 6.09 -5.09 8.16
N LEU A 80 7.18 -4.64 7.54
CA LEU A 80 8.44 -4.40 8.24
C LEU A 80 8.49 -2.94 8.68
N GLN A 81 8.70 -2.70 9.98
CA GLN A 81 8.92 -1.38 10.52
C GLN A 81 10.33 -1.28 11.09
N THR A 82 11.11 -0.37 10.52
CA THR A 82 12.44 -0.01 11.01
C THR A 82 12.33 1.28 11.81
N PHE A 83 12.85 1.28 13.03
CA PHE A 83 12.95 2.48 13.84
C PHE A 83 14.27 2.50 14.59
N PHE A 84 14.77 3.71 14.83
CA PHE A 84 15.94 3.90 15.66
C PHE A 84 15.50 4.06 17.10
N LYS A 85 16.04 3.23 17.98
CA LYS A 85 15.84 3.33 19.42
C LYS A 85 17.16 3.71 20.07
N GLN A 86 17.09 4.55 21.08
CA GLN A 86 18.23 4.78 21.96
C GLN A 86 18.21 3.72 23.08
N ASP A 87 19.33 3.02 23.27
CA ASP A 87 19.49 2.08 24.37
C ASP A 87 19.72 2.80 25.71
N ALA A 88 19.86 2.04 26.79
CA ALA A 88 20.13 2.59 28.12
C ALA A 88 21.51 3.28 28.24
N GLU A 89 22.40 3.08 27.26
CA GLU A 89 23.76 3.62 27.20
C GLU A 89 23.90 4.74 26.15
N TYR A 90 22.79 5.30 25.67
CA TYR A 90 22.72 6.35 24.65
C TYR A 90 23.21 5.95 23.24
N ARG A 91 23.40 4.66 22.97
CA ARG A 91 23.76 4.15 21.64
C ARG A 91 22.51 4.09 20.78
N LEU A 92 22.67 4.40 19.50
CA LEU A 92 21.61 4.31 18.51
C LEU A 92 21.54 2.88 17.99
N GLU A 93 20.43 2.20 18.24
CA GLU A 93 20.14 0.87 17.73
C GLU A 93 19.10 0.96 16.61
N ALA A 94 19.38 0.31 15.48
CA ALA A 94 18.38 0.11 14.43
C ALA A 94 17.58 -1.16 14.75
N VAL A 95 16.29 -1.02 15.02
CA VAL A 95 15.41 -2.13 15.32
C VAL A 95 14.47 -2.35 14.15
N MET A 96 14.42 -3.59 13.66
CA MET A 96 13.41 -4.03 12.71
C MET A 96 12.36 -4.86 13.44
N ARG A 97 11.08 -4.52 13.28
CA ARG A 97 9.98 -5.34 13.78
C ARG A 97 9.05 -5.76 12.65
N ILE A 98 8.52 -6.97 12.77
CA ILE A 98 7.33 -7.38 12.03
C ILE A 98 6.14 -6.72 12.74
N ALA A 99 5.54 -5.76 12.07
CA ALA A 99 4.38 -5.04 12.57
C ALA A 99 3.09 -5.69 12.05
N ARG A 100 1.96 -5.38 12.69
CA ARG A 100 0.66 -5.82 12.20
C ARG A 100 0.44 -5.34 10.76
N PRO A 101 -0.19 -6.16 9.92
CA PRO A 101 -0.58 -5.77 8.57
C PRO A 101 -1.56 -4.60 8.63
N LEU A 102 -1.55 -3.77 7.59
CA LEU A 102 -2.63 -2.83 7.33
C LEU A 102 -3.67 -3.60 6.52
N VAL A 103 -4.89 -3.72 7.03
CA VAL A 103 -6.03 -4.25 6.28
C VAL A 103 -6.93 -3.10 5.84
N PHE A 104 -7.76 -3.31 4.81
CA PHE A 104 -8.58 -2.24 4.21
C PHE A 104 -9.50 -1.51 5.19
N VAL A 105 -9.93 -2.16 6.28
CA VAL A 105 -11.05 -1.66 7.08
C VAL A 105 -10.65 -0.89 8.36
N ASN A 106 -9.39 -0.97 8.80
CA ASN A 106 -8.73 -0.18 9.87
C ASN A 106 -7.47 -0.93 10.34
N ASP A 107 -6.69 -0.36 11.28
CA ASP A 107 -5.79 -1.18 12.12
C ASP A 107 -6.63 -2.25 12.82
N CYS A 108 -6.20 -3.51 12.77
CA CYS A 108 -6.84 -4.66 13.40
C CYS A 108 -7.00 -4.56 14.93
N SER A 109 -6.55 -3.45 15.52
CA SER A 109 -6.73 -3.08 16.92
C SER A 109 -8.04 -2.38 17.25
N ASP A 110 -8.87 -2.00 16.27
CA ASP A 110 -10.06 -1.18 16.51
C ASP A 110 -11.25 -2.02 17.02
N GLU A 111 -11.10 -2.59 18.23
CA GLU A 111 -12.12 -3.39 18.95
C GLU A 111 -13.41 -2.59 19.29
N SER A 112 -13.40 -1.28 19.05
CA SER A 112 -14.46 -0.34 19.42
C SER A 112 -15.48 -0.04 18.32
N ALA A 113 -15.22 -0.48 17.07
CA ALA A 113 -16.09 -0.18 15.94
C ALA A 113 -17.33 -1.10 15.96
N ASN A 114 -18.52 -0.48 16.05
CA ASN A 114 -19.81 -1.18 15.89
C ASN A 114 -19.85 -1.91 14.53
N SER A 115 -20.43 -3.12 14.47
CA SER A 115 -20.55 -3.93 13.24
C SER A 115 -21.18 -3.16 12.07
N SER A 116 -22.08 -2.21 12.34
CA SER A 116 -22.67 -1.36 11.30
C SER A 116 -21.66 -0.42 10.64
N VAL A 117 -20.70 0.12 11.41
CA VAL A 117 -19.65 1.03 10.93
C VAL A 117 -18.61 0.26 10.11
N ILE A 118 -18.28 -0.96 10.55
CA ILE A 118 -17.38 -1.86 9.79
C ILE A 118 -18.02 -2.19 8.44
N LEU A 119 -19.30 -2.53 8.42
CA LEU A 119 -20.02 -2.85 7.18
C LEU A 119 -20.06 -1.65 6.20
N GLU A 120 -20.33 -0.44 6.69
CA GLU A 120 -20.32 0.78 5.88
C GLU A 120 -18.94 1.02 5.24
N LYS A 121 -17.86 0.87 6.02
CA LYS A 121 -16.50 1.01 5.50
C LYS A 121 -16.17 -0.03 4.43
N VAL A 122 -16.57 -1.29 4.63
CA VAL A 122 -16.36 -2.36 3.63
C VAL A 122 -17.08 -2.03 2.34
N VAL A 123 -18.34 -1.58 2.41
CA VAL A 123 -19.13 -1.20 1.23
C VAL A 123 -18.46 -0.06 0.46
N GLU A 124 -17.97 0.98 1.14
CA GLU A 124 -17.28 2.08 0.48
C GLU A 124 -15.92 1.68 -0.12
N HIS A 125 -15.15 0.85 0.56
CA HIS A 125 -13.89 0.32 0.01
C HIS A 125 -14.14 -0.57 -1.19
N ARG A 126 -15.19 -1.40 -1.17
CA ARG A 126 -15.60 -2.22 -2.31
C ARG A 126 -15.92 -1.37 -3.53
N LYS A 127 -16.71 -0.29 -3.34
CA LYS A 127 -17.00 0.67 -4.42
C LYS A 127 -15.74 1.32 -4.97
N ALA A 128 -14.84 1.77 -4.09
CA ALA A 128 -13.58 2.38 -4.50
C ALA A 128 -12.71 1.42 -5.31
N LEU A 129 -12.60 0.15 -4.89
CA LEU A 129 -11.86 -0.88 -5.63
C LEU A 129 -12.46 -1.13 -7.01
N ILE A 130 -13.79 -1.26 -7.11
CA ILE A 130 -14.48 -1.42 -8.41
C ILE A 130 -14.18 -0.23 -9.33
N THR A 131 -14.32 1.00 -8.85
CA THR A 131 -14.00 2.20 -9.64
C THR A 131 -12.55 2.21 -10.11
N VAL A 132 -11.60 1.80 -9.25
CA VAL A 132 -10.19 1.69 -9.67
C VAL A 132 -10.03 0.63 -10.76
N LEU A 133 -10.66 -0.54 -10.62
CA LEU A 133 -10.61 -1.59 -11.65
C LEU A 133 -11.21 -1.13 -12.98
N GLU A 134 -12.34 -0.41 -12.95
CA GLU A 134 -12.94 0.20 -14.14
C GLU A 134 -12.01 1.23 -14.81
N LEU A 135 -11.32 2.06 -14.02
CA LEU A 135 -10.31 3.01 -14.51
C LEU A 135 -9.07 2.33 -15.12
N LEU A 136 -8.86 1.04 -14.80
CA LEU A 136 -7.79 0.20 -15.33
C LEU A 136 -8.30 -0.71 -16.48
N ASP A 137 -9.44 -0.37 -17.08
CA ASP A 137 -10.08 -1.10 -18.18
C ASP A 137 -10.42 -2.57 -17.86
N VAL A 138 -10.62 -2.90 -16.58
CA VAL A 138 -11.08 -4.23 -16.16
C VAL A 138 -12.59 -4.33 -16.35
N ASN A 139 -13.04 -5.35 -17.09
CA ASN A 139 -14.45 -5.64 -17.24
C ASN A 139 -15.01 -6.30 -15.96
N ILE A 140 -15.89 -5.60 -15.25
CA ILE A 140 -16.49 -6.08 -14.00
C ILE A 140 -17.57 -7.12 -14.33
N THR A 141 -17.22 -8.38 -14.15
CA THR A 141 -18.13 -9.53 -14.30
C THR A 141 -18.50 -10.10 -12.93
N ASP A 142 -19.53 -10.94 -12.86
CA ASP A 142 -19.91 -11.65 -11.62
C ASP A 142 -18.72 -12.41 -10.99
N ALA A 143 -17.80 -12.92 -11.80
CA ALA A 143 -16.59 -13.59 -11.31
C ALA A 143 -15.60 -12.62 -10.66
N VAL A 144 -15.40 -11.44 -11.26
CA VAL A 144 -14.54 -10.38 -10.70
C VAL A 144 -15.15 -9.84 -9.40
N GLU A 145 -16.47 -9.67 -9.35
CA GLU A 145 -17.15 -9.27 -8.11
C GLU A 145 -16.99 -10.32 -6.99
N ALA A 146 -17.04 -11.62 -7.34
CA ALA A 146 -16.79 -12.69 -6.38
C ALA A 146 -15.34 -12.68 -5.87
N ASP A 147 -14.35 -12.50 -6.75
CA ASP A 147 -12.95 -12.38 -6.36
C ASP A 147 -12.69 -11.15 -5.46
N ILE A 148 -13.39 -10.04 -5.71
CA ILE A 148 -13.37 -8.85 -4.84
C ILE A 148 -13.95 -9.18 -3.46
N ASP A 149 -15.09 -9.86 -3.40
CA ASP A 149 -15.71 -10.22 -2.13
C ASP A 149 -14.81 -11.18 -1.32
N ASP A 150 -14.17 -12.15 -1.99
CA ASP A 150 -13.19 -13.05 -1.40
C ASP A 150 -11.97 -12.30 -0.83
N LEU A 151 -11.50 -11.22 -1.48
CA LEU A 151 -10.44 -10.36 -0.95
C LEU A 151 -10.85 -9.73 0.39
N PHE A 152 -12.07 -9.17 0.48
CA PHE A 152 -12.56 -8.56 1.72
C PHE A 152 -12.78 -9.59 2.84
N ILE A 153 -13.26 -10.79 2.51
CA ILE A 153 -13.38 -11.90 3.46
C ILE A 153 -12.00 -12.30 3.98
N PHE A 154 -11.02 -12.46 3.08
CA PHE A 154 -9.65 -12.78 3.45
C PHE A 154 -9.07 -11.73 4.41
N ASP A 155 -9.23 -10.44 4.11
CA ASP A 155 -8.69 -9.39 4.98
C ASP A 155 -9.33 -9.37 6.37
N HIS A 156 -10.64 -9.61 6.45
CA HIS A 156 -11.34 -9.75 7.73
C HIS A 156 -10.80 -10.94 8.55
N ASP A 157 -10.66 -12.11 7.93
CA ASP A 157 -10.19 -13.32 8.61
C ASP A 157 -8.72 -13.21 9.01
N PHE A 158 -7.89 -12.63 8.13
CA PHE A 158 -6.49 -12.35 8.41
C PHE A 158 -6.33 -11.35 9.55
N CYS A 159 -7.17 -10.33 9.59
CA CYS A 159 -7.19 -9.34 10.66
C CYS A 159 -7.50 -9.98 12.03
N ASN A 160 -8.53 -10.82 12.09
CA ASN A 160 -8.90 -11.56 13.31
C ASN A 160 -7.78 -12.51 13.75
N ALA A 161 -7.11 -13.19 12.81
CA ALA A 161 -6.00 -14.08 13.12
C ALA A 161 -4.77 -13.34 13.68
N THR A 162 -4.49 -12.12 13.20
CA THR A 162 -3.29 -11.34 13.55
C THR A 162 -3.41 -10.52 14.84
N GLN A 163 -4.60 -10.42 15.43
CA GLN A 163 -4.77 -9.92 16.80
C GLN A 163 -4.01 -10.76 17.83
N VAL A 164 -3.74 -12.04 17.51
CA VAL A 164 -3.09 -13.00 18.39
C VAL A 164 -1.56 -13.00 18.18
N ARG A 165 -0.83 -12.19 18.98
CA ARG A 165 0.64 -12.22 19.28
C ARG A 165 1.46 -11.02 18.79
N ASN A 166 1.85 -10.14 19.72
CA ASN A 166 3.06 -9.33 19.60
C ASN A 166 4.29 -10.22 19.86
N ARG A 167 4.98 -10.67 18.82
CA ARG A 167 6.32 -11.30 18.96
C ARG A 167 7.36 -10.40 18.30
N TYR A 168 8.27 -9.88 19.11
CA TYR A 168 9.42 -9.12 18.64
C TYR A 168 10.50 -10.10 18.16
N LEU A 169 11.07 -9.84 16.99
CA LEU A 169 12.34 -10.42 16.56
C LEU A 169 13.41 -9.35 16.77
N ILE A 170 14.37 -9.61 17.65
CA ILE A 170 15.57 -8.78 17.82
C ILE A 170 16.62 -9.39 16.90
N LEU A 171 17.05 -8.64 15.87
CA LEU A 171 18.24 -8.98 15.11
C LEU A 171 19.44 -8.37 15.84
N VAL A 172 20.33 -9.22 16.36
CA VAL A 172 21.61 -8.86 16.97
C VAL A 172 22.70 -8.92 15.91
#